data_AF-A0A9D9Y5Z5-F1
#
_entry.id   AF-A0A9D9Y5Z5-F1
#
_cell.length_a   1.000
_cell.length_b   1.000
_cell.length_c   1.000
_cell.angle_alpha   90.00
_cell.angle_beta   90.00
_cell.angle_gamma   90.00
#
_symmetry.space_group_name_H-M   'P 1'
#
loop_
_entity.id
_entity.type
_entity.pdbx_description
1 polymer ?
#
loop_
_entity_poly.entity_id
_entity_poly.type
_entity_poly.pdbx_seq_one_letter_code
_entity_poly.pdbx_strand_id
1 'polypeptide(L)' 'YASKHQLGNHKNHIVQAKNVEDGVNHFIAGQDVDMVFIGTHGKGGIFHNSAAENLIKHLFKPIISFHL' A
#
# COMPACT_ATOMS: atom_id res chain seq x y z
N TYR A 1 1.11 10.34 13.41
CA TYR A 1 1.34 11.45 12.47
C TYR A 1 0.09 12.31 12.32
N ALA A 2 -1.02 11.79 11.78
CA ALA A 2 -2.24 12.56 11.52
C ALA A 2 -2.77 13.37 12.72
N SER A 3 -2.88 12.78 13.92
CA SER A 3 -3.30 13.51 15.13
C SER A 3 -2.36 14.69 15.48
N LYS A 4 -1.04 14.49 15.39
CA LYS A 4 -0.03 15.53 15.66
C LYS A 4 -0.14 16.72 14.70
N HIS A 5 -0.55 16.47 13.46
CA HIS A 5 -0.64 17.48 12.40
C HIS A 5 -2.08 17.89 12.05
N GLN A 6 -3.05 17.52 12.90
CA GLN A 6 -4.47 17.87 12.73
C GLN A 6 -5.05 17.48 11.36
N LEU A 7 -4.56 16.37 10.79
CA LEU A 7 -5.07 15.84 9.52
C LEU A 7 -6.43 15.15 9.77
N GLY A 8 -7.50 15.74 9.22
CA GLY A 8 -8.85 15.19 9.27
C GLY A 8 -9.07 13.99 8.34
N ASN A 9 -10.24 13.35 8.44
CA ASN A 9 -10.72 12.31 7.52
C ASN A 9 -9.75 11.14 7.26
N HIS A 10 -9.07 10.66 8.30
CA HIS A 10 -8.22 9.48 8.21
C HIS A 10 -8.80 8.31 9.02
N LYS A 11 -8.55 7.09 8.56
CA LYS A 11 -8.88 5.85 9.27
C LYS A 11 -7.68 4.91 9.18
N ASN A 12 -7.42 4.20 10.27
CA ASN A 12 -6.38 3.18 10.31
C ASN A 12 -7.06 1.81 10.25
N HIS A 13 -6.55 0.93 9.40
CA HIS A 13 -7.06 -0.42 9.21
C HIS A 13 -5.93 -1.42 9.44
N ILE A 14 -6.22 -2.49 10.17
CA ILE A 14 -5.33 -3.65 10.30
C ILE A 14 -6.03 -4.80 9.58
N VAL A 15 -5.37 -5.36 8.57
CA VAL A 15 -5.93 -6.40 7.71
C VAL A 15 -5.08 -7.66 7.90
N GLN A 16 -5.73 -8.76 8.31
CA GLN A 16 -5.08 -10.07 8.28
C GLN A 16 -5.24 -10.67 6.87
N ALA A 17 -4.12 -11.02 6.25
CA ALA A 17 -4.09 -11.56 4.91
C ALA A 17 -2.88 -12.48 4.73
N LYS A 18 -2.88 -13.28 3.67
CA LYS A 18 -1.77 -14.21 3.38
C LYS A 18 -0.46 -13.47 3.10
N ASN A 19 -0.55 -12.31 2.44
CA ASN A 19 0.56 -11.42 2.15
C ASN A 19 0.03 -9.98 1.93
N VAL A 20 0.94 -9.02 1.74
CA VAL A 20 0.58 -7.59 1.57
C VAL A 20 -0.27 -7.36 0.33
N GLU A 21 0.05 -8.01 -0.78
CA GLU A 21 -0.67 -7.85 -2.05
C GLU A 21 -2.14 -8.29 -1.93
N ASP A 22 -2.35 -9.49 -1.36
CA ASP A 22 -3.65 -10.04 -1.05
C ASP A 22 -4.45 -9.13 -0.11
N GLY A 23 -3.81 -8.65 0.97
CA GLY A 23 -4.45 -7.77 1.94
C GLY A 23 -4.87 -6.43 1.36
N VAL A 24 -4.02 -5.81 0.55
CA VAL A 24 -4.36 -4.53 -0.12
C VAL A 24 -5.47 -4.74 -1.14
N ASN A 25 -5.36 -5.74 -2.02
CA ASN A 25 -6.37 -6.01 -3.05
C ASN A 25 -7.75 -6.29 -2.44
N HIS A 26 -7.81 -7.12 -1.40
CA HIS A 26 -9.06 -7.42 -0.72
C HIS A 26 -9.64 -6.18 -0.02
N PHE A 27 -8.79 -5.41 0.65
CA PHE A 27 -9.23 -4.20 1.34
C PHE A 27 -9.82 -3.16 0.38
N ILE A 28 -9.15 -2.89 -0.74
CA ILE A 28 -9.63 -1.87 -1.69
C ILE A 28 -10.80 -2.33 -2.55
N ALA A 29 -11.00 -3.64 -2.74
CA ALA A 29 -12.13 -4.16 -3.53
C ALA A 29 -13.50 -3.80 -2.92
N GLY A 30 -13.56 -3.63 -1.59
CA GLY A 30 -14.76 -3.20 -0.89
C GLY A 30 -14.86 -1.68 -0.67
N GLN A 31 -13.96 -0.89 -1.26
CA GLN A 31 -13.82 0.54 -1.00
C GLN A 31 -13.83 1.34 -2.31
N ASP A 32 -14.31 2.58 -2.25
CA ASP A 32 -14.24 3.51 -3.37
C ASP A 32 -12.87 4.20 -3.39
N VAL A 33 -11.84 3.46 -3.85
CA VAL A 33 -10.45 3.93 -3.90
C VAL A 33 -10.09 4.38 -5.31
N ASP A 34 -9.69 5.64 -5.45
CA ASP A 34 -9.19 6.21 -6.71
C ASP A 34 -7.70 6.02 -6.91
N MET A 35 -6.91 6.01 -5.82
CA MET A 35 -5.45 5.98 -5.87
C MET A 35 -4.85 5.36 -4.60
N VAL A 36 -3.69 4.72 -4.74
CA VAL A 36 -2.90 4.16 -3.65
C VAL A 36 -1.54 4.86 -3.56
N PHE A 37 -1.10 5.16 -2.33
CA PHE A 37 0.23 5.68 -2.03
C PHE A 37 1.01 4.66 -1.22
N ILE A 38 2.25 4.37 -1.60
CA ILE A 38 3.12 3.43 -0.87
C ILE A 38 4.53 3.98 -0.69
N GLY A 39 4.97 4.00 0.57
CA GLY A 39 6.38 4.23 0.91
C GLY A 39 7.18 2.94 0.77
N THR A 40 8.33 2.99 0.10
CA THR A 40 9.22 1.83 -0.09
C THR A 40 10.67 2.20 0.21
N HIS A 41 11.49 1.22 0.61
CA HIS A 41 12.94 1.38 0.73
C HIS A 41 13.68 1.20 -0.61
N GLY A 42 12.95 1.17 -1.73
CA GLY A 42 13.50 0.95 -3.06
C GLY A 42 13.46 -0.52 -3.51
N LYS A 43 14.39 -0.85 -4.42
CA LYS A 43 14.43 -2.14 -5.12
C LYS A 43 14.75 -3.28 -4.16
N GLY A 44 14.01 -4.38 -4.27
CA GLY A 44 14.37 -5.63 -3.60
C GLY A 44 15.74 -6.16 -4.07
N GLY A 45 16.36 -7.02 -3.26
CA GLY A 45 17.60 -7.68 -3.67
C GLY A 45 17.43 -8.51 -4.94
N ILE A 46 18.54 -8.90 -5.58
CA ILE A 46 18.54 -9.61 -6.87
C ILE A 46 17.72 -10.93 -6.82
N PHE A 47 17.61 -11.54 -5.64
CA PHE A 47 16.91 -12.82 -5.44
C PHE A 47 15.51 -12.69 -4.81
N HIS A 48 15.08 -11.49 -4.40
CA HIS A 48 13.79 -11.28 -3.74
C HIS A 48 13.16 -9.94 -4.09
N ASN A 49 11.98 -9.98 -4.73
CA ASN A 49 11.14 -8.80 -4.89
C ASN A 49 10.56 -8.38 -3.53
N SER A 50 10.48 -7.07 -3.30
CA SER A 50 9.82 -6.56 -2.10
C SER A 50 8.30 -6.73 -2.19
N ALA A 51 7.61 -6.76 -1.05
CA ALA A 51 6.15 -6.77 -1.01
C ALA A 51 5.54 -5.55 -1.75
N ALA A 52 6.21 -4.39 -1.66
CA ALA A 52 5.83 -3.18 -2.40
C ALA A 52 6.01 -3.37 -3.91
N GLU A 53 7.10 -4.00 -4.36
CA GLU A 53 7.34 -4.26 -5.77
C GLU A 53 6.30 -5.21 -6.37
N ASN A 54 5.96 -6.29 -5.65
CA ASN A 54 4.91 -7.23 -6.09
C ASN A 54 3.56 -6.52 -6.18
N LEU A 55 3.20 -5.73 -5.17
CA LEU A 55 1.96 -4.94 -5.19
C LEU A 55 1.93 -3.96 -6.37
N ILE A 56 2.98 -3.16 -6.58
CA ILE A 56 3.04 -2.17 -7.67
C ILE A 56 2.86 -2.83 -9.04
N LYS A 57 3.38 -4.04 -9.24
CA LYS A 57 3.29 -4.75 -10.53
C LYS A 57 1.88 -5.26 -10.84
N HIS A 58 1.08 -5.60 -9.83
CA HIS A 58 -0.20 -6.28 -10.04
C HIS A 58 -1.42 -5.46 -9.60
N LEU A 59 -1.23 -4.31 -8.96
CA LEU A 59 -2.33 -3.48 -8.51
C LEU A 59 -3.06 -2.86 -9.71
N PHE A 60 -4.38 -3.03 -9.76
CA PHE A 60 -5.21 -2.48 -10.84
C PHE A 60 -5.50 -0.97 -10.68
N LYS A 61 -5.36 -0.42 -9.47
CA LYS A 61 -5.57 1.00 -9.16
C LYS A 61 -4.29 1.81 -9.40
N PRO A 62 -4.41 3.09 -9.83
CA PRO A 62 -3.27 4.00 -9.91
C PRO A 62 -2.47 4.02 -8.62
N ILE A 63 -1.15 3.87 -8.71
CA ILE A 63 -0.25 3.81 -7.57
C ILE A 63 0.89 4.81 -7.68
N ILE A 64 1.13 5.54 -6.59
CA ILE A 64 2.30 6.40 -6.41
C ILE A 64 3.20 5.76 -5.36
N SER A 65 4.43 5.46 -5.75
CA SER A 65 5.48 5.03 -4.83
C SER A 65 6.44 6.17 -4.53
N PHE A 66 6.93 6.23 -3.30
CA PHE A 66 7.97 7.17 -2.89
C PHE A 66 9.00 6.48 -2.01
N HIS A 67 10.23 6.95 -2.06
CA HIS A 67 11.30 6.46 -1.20
C HIS A 67 11.10 6.99 0.22
N LEU A 68 11.22 6.12 1.22
CA LEU A 68 11.21 6.48 2.64
C LEU A 68 12.55 7.03 3.14
#